data_AF-A0A9E4WPL5-F1
#
_entry.id   AF-A0A9E4WPL5-F1
#
_cell.length_a   1.000
_cell.length_b   1.000
_cell.length_c   1.000
_cell.angle_alpha   90.00
_cell.angle_beta   90.00
_cell.angle_gamma   90.00
#
_symmetry.space_group_name_H-M   'P 1'
#
loop_
_entity.id
_entity.type
_entity.pdbx_description
1 polymer ?
#
loop_
_entity_poly.entity_id
_entity_poly.type
_entity_poly.pdbx_seq_one_letter_code
_entity_poly.pdbx_strand_id
1 'polypeptide(L)'
;MEKMQRRLNRSARSEQGITGLETAIILIAFVVVATIFAFVVLTTGVFSAERGKETVYAGLEKARGSMEIRGGIVVTATGTTLTVEDIQFAVATTAGGEPVPLNPNGTTNRTV
;
A
#
# COMPACT_ATOMS: atom_id res chain seq x y z
N MET A 1 6.16 -9.12 -78.95
CA MET A 1 6.77 -8.47 -77.76
C MET A 1 5.76 -7.87 -76.78
N GLU A 2 4.45 -8.11 -76.92
CA GLU A 2 3.40 -7.50 -76.06
C GLU A 2 3.19 -8.17 -74.70
N LYS A 3 3.64 -9.42 -74.51
CA LYS A 3 3.47 -10.15 -73.24
C LYS A 3 4.34 -9.58 -72.10
N MET A 4 5.43 -8.88 -72.43
CA MET A 4 6.35 -8.30 -71.45
C MET A 4 5.84 -6.98 -70.88
N GLN A 5 5.15 -6.17 -71.69
CA GLN A 5 4.58 -4.88 -71.27
C GLN A 5 3.42 -5.05 -70.27
N ARG A 6 2.63 -6.13 -70.36
CA ARG A 6 1.53 -6.42 -69.40
C ARG A 6 2.03 -6.81 -68.00
N ARG A 7 3.25 -7.35 -67.88
CA ARG A 7 3.84 -7.72 -66.58
C ARG A 7 4.31 -6.48 -65.81
N LEU A 8 4.86 -5.50 -66.51
CA LEU A 8 5.33 -4.23 -65.93
C LEU A 8 4.16 -3.36 -65.42
N ASN A 9 3.06 -3.28 -66.17
CA ASN A 9 1.87 -2.53 -65.75
C ASN A 9 1.08 -3.17 -64.59
N ARG A 10 1.35 -4.43 -64.25
CA ARG A 10 0.74 -5.10 -63.08
C ARG A 10 1.52 -4.83 -61.80
N SER A 11 2.82 -4.52 -61.91
CA SER A 11 3.67 -4.20 -60.75
C SER A 11 3.38 -2.79 -60.21
N ALA A 12 3.16 -1.81 -61.10
CA ALA A 12 2.83 -0.43 -60.71
C ALA A 12 1.42 -0.26 -60.09
N ARG A 13 0.54 -1.27 -60.21
CA ARG A 13 -0.83 -1.24 -59.65
C ARG A 13 -0.92 -1.95 -58.29
N SER A 14 0.19 -2.49 -57.78
CA SER A 14 0.22 -3.30 -56.56
C SER A 14 0.89 -2.59 -55.36
N GLU A 15 1.31 -1.34 -55.52
CA GLU A 15 1.84 -0.51 -54.43
C GLU A 15 0.66 0.27 -53.79
N GLN A 16 -0.11 -0.42 -52.94
CA GLN A 16 -0.94 0.29 -51.96
C GLN A 16 0.01 0.94 -50.95
N GLY A 17 0.24 2.25 -51.09
CA GLY A 17 1.09 3.01 -50.19
C GLY A 17 0.51 3.08 -48.78
N ILE A 18 1.39 3.09 -47.77
CA ILE A 18 1.04 3.47 -46.39
C ILE A 18 0.36 4.84 -46.46
N THR A 19 -0.90 4.92 -46.03
CA THR A 19 -1.60 6.21 -46.03
C THR A 19 -1.28 6.94 -44.73
N GLY A 20 -1.01 8.25 -44.80
CA GLY A 20 -0.74 9.05 -43.60
C GLY A 20 -1.92 9.08 -42.63
N LEU A 21 -3.15 8.86 -43.13
CA LEU A 21 -4.35 8.74 -42.32
C LEU A 21 -4.33 7.47 -41.46
N GLU A 22 -3.88 6.34 -42.00
CA GLU A 22 -3.74 5.09 -41.24
C GLU A 22 -2.67 5.20 -40.15
N THR A 23 -1.53 5.80 -40.47
CA THR A 23 -0.49 6.08 -39.46
C THR A 23 -0.98 7.07 -38.39
N ALA A 24 -1.78 8.07 -38.74
CA ALA A 24 -2.32 9.04 -37.79
C ALA A 24 -3.27 8.37 -36.76
N ILE A 25 -4.13 7.45 -37.20
CA ILE A 25 -5.02 6.70 -36.30
C ILE A 25 -4.21 5.84 -35.32
N ILE A 26 -3.16 5.15 -35.82
CA ILE A 26 -2.26 4.36 -34.98
C ILE A 26 -1.54 5.24 -33.95
N LEU A 27 -1.08 6.44 -34.34
CA LEU A 27 -0.43 7.38 -33.43
C LEU A 27 -1.39 7.89 -32.33
N ILE A 28 -2.64 8.21 -32.67
CA ILE A 28 -3.64 8.59 -31.66
C ILE A 28 -3.87 7.45 -30.68
N ALA A 29 -4.06 6.23 -31.17
CA ALA A 29 -4.25 5.06 -30.32
C ALA A 29 -3.05 4.83 -29.39
N PHE A 30 -1.81 4.98 -29.91
CA PHE A 30 -0.59 4.84 -29.13
C PHE A 30 -0.48 5.87 -28.00
N VAL A 31 -0.76 7.15 -28.30
CA VAL A 31 -0.72 8.22 -27.31
C VAL A 31 -1.80 8.03 -26.24
N VAL A 32 -3.02 7.64 -26.64
CA VAL A 32 -4.11 7.39 -25.68
C VAL A 32 -3.75 6.27 -24.70
N VAL A 33 -3.22 5.14 -25.19
CA VAL A 33 -2.78 4.03 -24.32
C VAL A 33 -1.67 4.50 -23.37
N ALA A 34 -0.70 5.27 -23.86
CA ALA A 34 0.37 5.80 -23.02
C ALA A 34 -0.14 6.74 -21.91
N THR A 35 -1.11 7.62 -22.21
CA THR A 35 -1.67 8.55 -21.22
C THR A 35 -2.46 7.84 -20.12
N ILE A 36 -3.29 6.84 -20.49
CA ILE A 36 -4.03 6.04 -19.52
C ILE A 36 -3.07 5.23 -18.66
N PHE A 37 -2.05 4.63 -19.27
CA PHE A 37 -1.01 3.91 -18.52
C PHE A 37 -0.30 4.82 -17.51
N ALA A 38 0.11 6.03 -17.93
CA ALA A 38 0.73 7.00 -17.04
C ALA A 38 -0.18 7.40 -15.86
N PHE A 39 -1.49 7.59 -16.12
CA PHE A 39 -2.45 7.91 -15.08
C PHE A 39 -2.62 6.76 -14.06
N VAL A 40 -2.73 5.52 -14.54
CA VAL A 40 -2.85 4.34 -13.67
C VAL A 40 -1.58 4.15 -12.84
N VAL A 41 -0.40 4.30 -13.44
CA VAL A 41 0.88 4.22 -12.72
C VAL A 41 0.98 5.32 -11.68
N LEU A 42 0.60 6.56 -12.01
CA LEU A 42 0.63 7.67 -11.06
C LEU A 42 -0.31 7.44 -9.88
N THR A 43 -1.57 7.12 -10.15
CA THR A 43 -2.58 6.88 -9.11
C THR A 43 -2.24 5.69 -8.22
N THR A 44 -1.78 4.57 -8.81
CA THR A 44 -1.33 3.39 -8.07
C THR A 44 -0.06 3.69 -7.27
N GLY A 45 0.86 4.46 -7.83
CA GLY A 45 2.08 4.90 -7.16
C GLY A 45 1.79 5.77 -5.93
N VAL A 46 0.89 6.76 -6.06
CA VAL A 46 0.46 7.60 -4.94
C VAL A 46 -0.27 6.77 -3.89
N PHE A 47 -1.17 5.86 -4.29
CA PHE A 47 -1.85 4.97 -3.35
C PHE A 47 -0.85 4.09 -2.58
N SER A 48 0.13 3.51 -3.28
CA SER A 48 1.19 2.71 -2.66
C SER A 48 2.04 3.54 -1.69
N ALA A 49 2.38 4.77 -2.04
CA ALA A 49 3.11 5.69 -1.18
C ALA A 49 2.33 6.05 0.08
N GLU A 50 1.03 6.36 -0.03
CA GLU A 50 0.17 6.63 1.13
C GLU A 50 0.01 5.41 2.04
N ARG A 51 -0.17 4.21 1.47
CA ARG A 51 -0.19 2.96 2.24
C ARG A 51 1.14 2.68 2.92
N GLY A 52 2.26 2.96 2.25
CA GLY A 52 3.60 2.84 2.83
C GLY A 52 3.79 3.79 4.00
N LYS A 53 3.40 5.05 3.84
CA LYS A 53 3.41 6.07 4.89
C LYS A 53 2.60 5.62 6.11
N GLU A 54 1.35 5.21 5.91
CA GLU A 54 0.45 4.73 6.96
C GLU A 54 1.05 3.54 7.72
N THR A 55 1.64 2.58 6.98
CA THR A 55 2.30 1.41 7.60
C THR A 55 3.52 1.79 8.42
N VAL A 56 4.33 2.76 7.96
CA VAL A 56 5.49 3.25 8.72
C VAL A 56 5.07 3.93 10.01
N TYR A 57 4.05 4.80 9.95
CA TYR A 57 3.53 5.46 11.15
C TYR A 57 2.90 4.46 12.13
N ALA A 58 2.07 3.54 11.65
CA ALA A 58 1.48 2.49 12.48
C ALA A 58 2.56 1.57 13.09
N GLY A 59 3.61 1.24 12.32
CA GLY A 59 4.75 0.48 12.81
C GLY A 59 5.53 1.20 13.91
N LEU A 60 5.75 2.51 13.73
CA LEU A 60 6.39 3.36 14.74
C LEU A 60 5.53 3.46 16.01
N GLU A 61 4.22 3.69 15.86
CA GLU A 61 3.27 3.74 16.98
C GLU A 61 3.24 2.42 17.73
N LYS A 62 3.25 1.29 17.01
CA LYS A 62 3.32 -0.04 17.63
C LYS A 62 4.64 -0.30 18.35
N ALA A 63 5.78 0.12 17.78
CA ALA A 63 7.08 -0.02 18.42
C ALA A 63 7.18 0.83 19.70
N ARG A 64 6.56 2.02 19.69
CA ARG A 64 6.52 2.95 20.82
C ARG A 64 5.39 2.67 21.82
N GLY A 65 4.39 1.89 21.45
CA GLY A 65 3.26 1.51 22.30
C GLY A 65 3.54 0.33 23.24
N SER A 66 4.80 0.04 23.53
CA SER A 66 5.16 -0.99 24.52
C SER A 66 5.10 -0.45 25.94
N MET A 67 4.69 -1.30 26.88
CA MET A 67 4.65 -0.99 28.30
C MET A 67 5.54 -1.96 29.08
N GLU A 68 6.15 -1.45 30.13
CA GLU A 68 6.92 -2.23 31.09
C GLU A 68 6.32 -2.09 32.49
N ILE A 69 6.47 -3.14 33.30
CA ILE A 69 6.12 -3.08 34.73
C ILE A 69 7.21 -2.28 35.42
N ARG A 70 6.81 -1.27 36.20
CA ARG A 70 7.72 -0.40 36.92
C ARG A 70 7.55 -0.60 38.42
N GLY A 71 8.62 -1.03 39.08
CA GLY A 71 8.61 -1.32 40.51
C GLY A 71 8.29 -2.77 40.83
N GLY A 72 7.92 -3.03 42.08
CA GLY A 72 7.57 -4.37 42.56
C GLY A 72 6.09 -4.71 42.31
N ILE A 73 5.79 -6.00 42.30
CA ILE A 73 4.43 -6.53 42.31
C ILE A 73 4.03 -6.74 43.77
N VAL A 74 2.93 -6.13 44.20
CA VAL A 74 2.38 -6.29 45.55
C VAL A 74 1.19 -7.24 45.47
N VAL A 75 1.22 -8.27 46.30
CA VAL A 75 0.16 -9.28 46.40
C VAL A 75 -0.43 -9.22 47.80
N THR A 76 -1.75 -9.04 47.89
CA THR A 76 -2.48 -9.06 49.15
C THR A 76 -3.23 -10.38 49.26
N ALA A 77 -2.94 -11.14 50.31
CA ALA A 77 -3.60 -12.40 50.62
C ALA A 77 -4.21 -12.36 52.01
N THR A 78 -5.40 -12.93 52.15
CA THR A 78 -6.25 -12.76 53.34
C THR A 78 -6.78 -14.12 53.82
N GLY A 79 -7.00 -14.24 55.12
CA GLY A 79 -7.49 -15.48 55.76
C GLY A 79 -6.40 -16.51 56.09
N THR A 80 -6.80 -17.61 56.73
CA THR A 80 -5.91 -18.67 57.23
C THR A 80 -5.32 -19.55 56.14
N THR A 81 -5.99 -19.63 54.99
CA THR A 81 -5.56 -20.43 53.84
C THR A 81 -4.71 -19.64 52.85
N LEU A 82 -4.42 -18.36 53.13
CA LEU A 82 -3.61 -17.45 52.30
C LEU A 82 -4.09 -17.35 50.84
N THR A 83 -5.38 -17.16 50.62
CA THR A 83 -5.93 -16.95 49.29
C THR A 83 -5.58 -15.54 48.78
N VAL A 84 -5.08 -15.44 47.54
CA VAL A 84 -4.75 -14.16 46.90
C VAL A 84 -6.05 -13.43 46.55
N GLU A 85 -6.21 -12.22 47.08
CA GLU A 85 -7.39 -11.39 46.87
C GLU A 85 -7.11 -10.24 45.88
N ASP A 86 -5.93 -9.64 45.96
CA ASP A 86 -5.57 -8.48 45.13
C ASP A 86 -4.12 -8.53 44.66
N ILE A 87 -3.88 -8.08 43.43
CA ILE A 87 -2.55 -7.97 42.81
C ILE A 87 -2.41 -6.57 42.24
N GLN A 88 -1.45 -5.82 42.77
CA GLN A 88 -1.17 -4.45 42.34
C GLN A 88 0.22 -4.37 41.71
N PHE A 89 0.28 -3.74 40.55
CA PHE A 89 1.52 -3.42 39.85
C PHE A 89 1.34 -2.12 39.09
N ALA A 90 2.42 -1.34 38.99
CA ALA A 90 2.44 -0.14 38.18
C ALA A 90 3.03 -0.47 36.80
N VAL A 91 2.46 0.12 35.76
CA VAL A 91 2.98 0.05 34.39
C VAL A 91 3.32 1.44 33.90
N ALA A 92 4.33 1.54 33.03
CA ALA A 92 4.70 2.77 32.35
C ALA A 92 5.00 2.48 30.87
N THR A 93 4.90 3.51 30.03
CA THR A 93 5.34 3.38 28.63
C THR A 93 6.86 3.27 28.59
N THR A 94 7.35 2.30 27.83
CA THR A 94 8.79 2.06 27.69
C THR A 94 9.44 3.27 27.03
N ALA A 95 10.50 3.82 27.62
CA ALA A 95 11.30 4.93 27.06
C ALA A 95 10.51 6.19 26.66
N GLY A 96 9.40 6.52 27.36
CA GLY A 96 8.57 7.68 27.01
C GLY A 96 7.76 7.45 25.72
N GLY A 97 7.37 6.20 25.49
CA GLY A 97 6.50 5.77 24.41
C GLY A 97 5.12 6.44 24.41
N GLU A 98 4.39 6.26 23.31
CA GLU A 98 3.09 6.88 23.05
C GLU A 98 2.03 6.41 24.08
N PRO A 99 1.03 7.24 24.45
CA PRO A 99 -0.01 6.83 25.39
C PRO A 99 -0.77 5.59 24.92
N VAL A 100 -0.83 4.56 25.78
CA VAL A 100 -1.59 3.35 25.53
C VAL A 100 -2.95 3.46 26.22
N PRO A 101 -4.08 3.30 25.50
CA PRO A 101 -5.40 3.39 26.11
C PRO A 101 -5.63 2.24 27.08
N LEU A 102 -6.11 2.53 28.29
CA LEU A 102 -6.49 1.55 29.30
C LEU A 102 -7.97 1.73 29.66
N ASN A 103 -8.85 1.26 28.76
CA ASN A 103 -10.29 1.28 29.01
C ASN A 103 -10.75 -0.10 29.55
N PRO A 104 -11.26 -0.19 30.79
CA PRO A 104 -11.78 -1.45 31.34
C PRO A 104 -13.09 -1.90 30.68
N ASN A 105 -13.82 -0.99 30.05
CA ASN A 105 -15.07 -1.28 29.31
C ASN A 105 -14.86 -1.41 27.79
N GLY A 106 -13.62 -1.22 27.32
CA GLY A 106 -13.27 -1.34 25.91
C GLY A 106 -13.03 -2.80 25.52
N THR A 107 -13.52 -3.21 24.35
CA THR A 107 -13.21 -4.53 23.77
C THR A 107 -11.77 -4.62 23.26
N THR A 108 -11.02 -3.52 23.25
CA THR A 108 -9.65 -3.46 22.74
C THR A 108 -8.91 -2.27 23.32
N ASN A 109 -7.71 -2.52 23.87
CA ASN A 109 -6.74 -1.53 24.33
C ASN A 109 -5.45 -1.70 23.49
N ARG A 110 -5.48 -1.27 22.22
CA ARG A 110 -4.35 -1.38 21.29
C ARG A 110 -4.01 0.00 20.72
N THR A 111 -2.73 0.24 20.49
CA THR A 111 -2.19 1.48 19.93
C THR A 111 -2.31 1.53 18.39
N VAL A 112 -2.57 0.39 17.72
CA VAL A 112 -2.91 0.27 16.28
C VAL A 112 -3.81 -0.93 16.01
#